data_AF-M7T0U7-F1
#
_entry.id   AF-M7T0U7-F1
#
_cell.length_a   1.000
_cell.length_b   1.000
_cell.length_c   1.000
_cell.angle_alpha   90.00
_cell.angle_beta   90.00
_cell.angle_gamma   90.00
#
_symmetry.space_group_name_H-M   'P 1'
#
loop_
_entity.id
_entity.type
_entity.pdbx_description
1 polymer ?
#
loop_
_entity_poly.entity_id
_entity_poly.type
_entity_poly.pdbx_seq_one_letter_code
_entity_poly.pdbx_strand_id
1 'polypeptide(L)'
;MGILPQSLQAHGAGFREEMQRWTTAFEPILASRTAPSKSSQEKTGIAVLKMNQIMGSVLFMMTFADSEMQFDRFLPDFRKIVDLATEVVGDEERRAAAKRCPDPRSCRHHSTQPDIFGGQDYNARHIKPSFSADLGVVPPLFVVATKCRDPLTRRQAIQLLRTSSRREGMWDSELAARIGMWITAIEEEDMEGDEPVRPVSSSTSTYSMASPVSTRYSMNSPGAYSNGSADLVDDLPLGPGGNARWGSGRGENGSISPVGRVEKKTIPAEKRVMVRAVEFDLRERTATLQCGTRELIPGMPDLKTRVTRIDWANL
;
A
#
# COMPACT_ATOMS: atom_id res chain seq x y z
N MET A 1 -12.46 -18.96 7.12
CA MET A 1 -12.35 -19.37 8.53
C MET A 1 -13.74 -19.54 9.09
N GLY A 2 -14.05 -20.68 9.72
CA GLY A 2 -15.26 -20.81 10.51
C GLY A 2 -15.18 -19.95 11.77
N ILE A 3 -16.33 -19.48 12.25
CA ILE A 3 -16.42 -18.72 13.50
C ILE A 3 -16.40 -19.74 14.65
N LEU A 4 -15.47 -19.60 15.59
CA LEU A 4 -15.44 -20.46 16.77
C LEU A 4 -16.53 -20.04 17.77
N PRO A 5 -17.18 -20.99 18.47
CA PRO A 5 -18.13 -20.66 19.53
C PRO A 5 -17.52 -19.73 20.58
N GLN A 6 -18.31 -18.76 21.07
CA GLN A 6 -17.87 -17.83 22.12
C GLN A 6 -17.47 -18.54 23.41
N SER A 7 -18.01 -19.73 23.69
CA SER A 7 -17.60 -20.56 24.83
C SER A 7 -16.12 -20.96 24.79
N LEU A 8 -15.52 -21.07 23.59
CA LEU A 8 -14.09 -21.34 23.42
C LEU A 8 -13.22 -20.08 23.58
N GLN A 9 -13.82 -18.89 23.64
CA GLN A 9 -13.10 -17.63 23.81
C GLN A 9 -12.38 -17.57 25.17
N ALA A 10 -12.95 -18.19 26.21
CA ALA A 10 -12.31 -18.31 27.52
C ALA A 10 -10.99 -19.10 27.45
N HIS A 11 -10.95 -20.15 26.64
CA HIS A 11 -9.72 -20.91 26.36
C HIS A 11 -8.72 -20.12 25.50
N GLY A 12 -9.23 -19.22 24.65
CA GLY A 12 -8.42 -18.30 23.84
C GLY A 12 -7.76 -17.16 24.63
N ALA A 13 -8.20 -16.88 25.86
CA ALA A 13 -7.69 -15.75 26.65
C ALA A 13 -6.20 -15.92 27.01
N GLY A 14 -5.76 -17.15 27.32
CA GLY A 14 -4.35 -17.44 27.60
C GLY A 14 -3.44 -17.17 26.40
N PHE A 15 -3.84 -17.60 25.20
CA PHE A 15 -3.08 -17.32 23.98
C PHE A 15 -2.97 -15.83 23.67
N ARG A 16 -4.01 -15.05 23.97
CA ARG A 16 -3.96 -13.58 23.81
C ARG A 16 -2.90 -12.98 24.71
N GLU A 17 -2.82 -13.42 25.97
CA GLU A 17 -1.82 -12.94 26.92
C GLU A 17 -0.40 -13.32 26.47
N GLU A 18 -0.19 -14.55 26.01
CA GLU A 18 1.09 -14.99 25.46
C GLU A 18 1.53 -14.16 24.25
N MET A 19 0.61 -13.87 23.32
CA MET A 19 0.89 -12.99 22.17
C MET A 19 1.28 -11.56 22.61
N GLN A 20 0.67 -11.04 23.67
CA GLN A 20 1.02 -9.74 24.24
C GLN A 20 2.40 -9.77 24.90
N ARG A 21 2.71 -10.81 25.67
CA ARG A 21 4.03 -11.00 26.28
C ARG A 21 5.12 -11.06 25.22
N TRP A 22 4.90 -11.82 24.14
CA TRP A 22 5.81 -11.85 23.00
C TRP A 22 5.98 -10.47 22.36
N THR A 23 4.87 -9.74 22.16
CA THR A 23 4.88 -8.39 21.59
C THR A 23 5.76 -7.45 22.39
N THR A 24 5.60 -7.43 23.72
CA THR A 24 6.40 -6.60 24.62
C THR A 24 7.87 -7.01 24.61
N ALA A 25 8.15 -8.31 24.67
CA ALA A 25 9.52 -8.84 24.68
C ALA A 25 10.26 -8.59 23.35
N PHE A 26 9.55 -8.56 22.23
CA PHE A 26 10.14 -8.35 20.90
C PHE A 26 10.40 -6.86 20.59
N GLU A 27 9.78 -5.92 21.30
CA GLU A 27 9.89 -4.49 21.01
C GLU A 27 11.34 -3.95 21.00
N PRO A 28 12.23 -4.31 21.95
CA PRO A 28 13.63 -3.89 21.90
C PRO A 28 14.37 -4.42 20.65
N ILE A 29 14.06 -5.65 20.24
CA ILE A 29 14.63 -6.27 19.03
C ILE A 29 14.15 -5.51 17.80
N LEU A 30 12.85 -5.23 17.72
CA LEU A 30 12.23 -4.46 16.64
C LEU A 30 12.82 -3.05 16.52
N ALA A 31 13.01 -2.35 17.64
CA ALA A 31 13.62 -1.02 17.68
C ALA A 31 15.07 -1.06 17.19
N SER A 32 15.82 -2.11 17.51
CA SER A 32 17.22 -2.26 17.13
C SER A 32 17.45 -2.58 15.64
N ARG A 33 16.39 -2.84 14.84
CA ARG A 33 16.51 -3.27 13.43
C ARG A 33 17.15 -2.21 12.54
N THR A 34 16.99 -0.93 12.85
CA THR A 34 17.56 0.17 12.05
C THR A 34 19.04 0.39 12.35
N ALA A 35 19.60 -0.31 13.33
CA ALA A 35 21.01 -0.18 13.70
C ALA A 35 21.93 -0.46 12.48
N PRO A 36 22.97 0.36 12.25
CA PRO A 36 23.89 0.18 11.14
C PRO A 36 24.72 -1.11 11.28
N SER A 37 24.89 -1.63 12.50
CA SER A 37 25.63 -2.86 12.79
C SER A 37 24.92 -4.14 12.35
N LYS A 38 23.61 -4.10 12.08
CA LYS A 38 22.86 -5.29 11.64
C LYS A 38 23.01 -5.53 10.16
N SER A 39 23.20 -6.80 9.79
CA SER A 39 23.18 -7.24 8.40
C SER A 39 21.80 -7.03 7.79
N SER A 40 21.75 -6.86 6.47
CA SER A 40 20.46 -6.70 5.78
C SER A 40 19.53 -7.89 5.99
N GLN A 41 20.06 -9.10 6.13
CA GLN A 41 19.28 -10.31 6.37
C GLN A 41 18.63 -10.27 7.76
N GLU A 42 19.35 -9.84 8.80
CA GLU A 42 18.79 -9.68 10.15
C GLU A 42 17.70 -8.61 10.19
N LYS A 43 17.90 -7.48 9.49
CA LYS A 43 16.88 -6.43 9.38
C LYS A 43 15.59 -6.97 8.77
N THR A 44 15.72 -7.67 7.64
CA THR A 44 14.59 -8.34 6.98
C THR A 44 13.92 -9.36 7.88
N GLY A 45 14.71 -10.20 8.56
CA GLY A 45 14.18 -11.21 9.49
C GLY A 45 13.37 -10.58 10.63
N ILE A 46 13.89 -9.52 11.26
CA ILE A 46 13.19 -8.82 12.36
C ILE A 46 11.86 -8.22 11.87
N ALA A 47 11.86 -7.57 10.70
CA ALA A 47 10.66 -6.98 10.11
C ALA A 47 9.61 -8.05 9.76
N VAL A 48 10.01 -9.12 9.06
CA VAL A 48 9.15 -10.23 8.66
C VAL A 48 8.55 -10.95 9.88
N LEU A 49 9.34 -11.19 10.93
CA LEU A 49 8.84 -11.81 12.17
C LEU A 49 7.75 -10.95 12.81
N LYS A 50 7.95 -9.64 12.88
CA LYS A 50 6.93 -8.73 13.43
C LYS A 50 5.67 -8.71 12.56
N MET A 51 5.80 -8.68 11.24
CA MET A 51 4.65 -8.74 10.32
C MET A 51 3.84 -10.02 10.51
N ASN A 52 4.51 -11.18 10.60
CA ASN A 52 3.86 -12.47 10.81
C ASN A 52 3.18 -12.55 12.18
N GLN A 53 3.79 -12.00 13.23
CA GLN A 53 3.15 -11.93 14.53
C GLN A 53 1.89 -11.04 14.52
N ILE A 54 1.96 -9.85 13.91
CA ILE A 54 0.80 -8.96 13.78
C ILE A 54 -0.32 -9.68 13.02
N MET A 55 0.00 -10.28 11.87
CA MET A 55 -0.95 -11.08 11.09
C MET A 55 -1.58 -12.18 11.94
N GLY A 56 -0.78 -12.98 12.64
CA GLY A 56 -1.26 -14.07 13.49
C GLY A 56 -2.20 -13.58 14.59
N SER A 57 -1.87 -12.45 15.23
CA SER A 57 -2.71 -11.83 16.26
C SER A 57 -4.05 -11.36 15.71
N VAL A 58 -4.05 -10.66 14.57
CA VAL A 58 -5.27 -10.21 13.88
C VAL A 58 -6.15 -11.40 13.52
N LEU A 59 -5.58 -12.41 12.87
CA LEU A 59 -6.32 -13.60 12.44
C LEU A 59 -6.89 -14.38 13.63
N PHE A 60 -6.10 -14.57 14.70
CA PHE A 60 -6.54 -15.20 15.94
C PHE A 60 -7.71 -14.44 16.57
N MET A 61 -7.59 -13.13 16.74
CA MET A 61 -8.67 -12.32 17.31
C MET A 61 -9.94 -12.32 16.46
N MET A 62 -9.80 -12.52 15.16
CA MET A 62 -10.92 -12.60 14.23
C MET A 62 -11.54 -13.99 14.11
N THR A 63 -10.96 -15.04 14.72
CA THR A 63 -11.61 -16.37 14.80
C THR A 63 -12.90 -16.35 15.62
N PHE A 64 -13.00 -15.40 16.56
CA PHE A 64 -14.18 -15.20 17.42
C PHE A 64 -15.12 -14.10 16.90
N ALA A 65 -14.79 -13.48 15.76
CA ALA A 65 -15.56 -12.39 15.17
C ALA A 65 -16.40 -12.89 13.99
N ASP A 66 -17.68 -12.57 14.05
CA ASP A 66 -18.68 -12.86 13.03
C ASP A 66 -18.64 -11.86 11.87
N SER A 67 -18.37 -10.59 12.14
CA SER A 67 -18.39 -9.53 11.13
C SER A 67 -17.01 -9.17 10.56
N GLU A 68 -16.92 -8.97 9.22
CA GLU A 68 -15.73 -8.43 8.55
C GLU A 68 -15.43 -6.99 8.98
N MET A 69 -16.40 -6.27 9.52
CA MET A 69 -16.23 -4.90 10.01
C MET A 69 -15.31 -4.83 11.24
N GLN A 70 -15.22 -5.93 12.00
CA GLN A 70 -14.32 -6.00 13.14
C GLN A 70 -12.83 -5.96 12.74
N PHE A 71 -12.50 -6.07 11.44
CA PHE A 71 -11.13 -5.83 10.98
C PHE A 71 -10.69 -4.36 11.10
N ASP A 72 -11.62 -3.40 11.17
CA ASP A 72 -11.29 -1.97 11.18
C ASP A 72 -10.46 -1.53 12.38
N ARG A 73 -10.67 -2.19 13.53
CA ARG A 73 -9.89 -1.92 14.75
C ARG A 73 -8.39 -2.19 14.57
N PHE A 74 -8.03 -3.00 13.57
CA PHE A 74 -6.64 -3.37 13.24
C PHE A 74 -6.04 -2.49 12.15
N LEU A 75 -6.66 -1.36 11.79
CA LEU A 75 -6.05 -0.41 10.85
C LEU A 75 -4.62 0.01 11.24
N PRO A 76 -4.29 0.31 12.51
CA PRO A 76 -2.92 0.61 12.91
C PRO A 76 -1.96 -0.56 12.65
N ASP A 77 -2.41 -1.79 12.91
CA ASP A 77 -1.65 -3.02 12.67
C ASP A 77 -1.40 -3.26 11.18
N PHE A 78 -2.41 -3.03 10.34
CA PHE A 78 -2.28 -3.13 8.88
C PHE A 78 -1.28 -2.11 8.33
N ARG A 79 -1.33 -0.86 8.78
CA ARG A 79 -0.33 0.15 8.40
C ARG A 79 1.07 -0.27 8.83
N LYS A 80 1.21 -0.82 10.04
CA LYS A 80 2.51 -1.31 10.52
C LYS A 80 3.06 -2.44 9.64
N ILE A 81 2.20 -3.36 9.17
CA ILE A 81 2.59 -4.41 8.21
C ILE A 81 3.09 -3.77 6.90
N VAL A 82 2.36 -2.80 6.36
CA VAL A 82 2.73 -2.10 5.11
C VAL A 82 4.05 -1.34 5.26
N ASP A 83 4.26 -0.64 6.39
CA ASP A 83 5.50 0.09 6.67
C ASP A 83 6.71 -0.85 6.72
N LEU A 84 6.59 -1.97 7.44
CA LEU A 84 7.65 -2.98 7.54
C LEU A 84 7.92 -3.67 6.20
N ALA A 85 6.88 -3.98 5.43
CA ALA A 85 7.02 -4.53 4.09
C ALA A 85 7.73 -3.54 3.14
N THR A 86 7.41 -2.26 3.24
CA THR A 86 8.06 -1.19 2.46
C THR A 86 9.56 -1.11 2.79
N GLU A 87 9.92 -1.26 4.08
CA GLU A 87 11.33 -1.36 4.51
C GLU A 87 12.04 -2.55 3.85
N VAL A 88 11.43 -3.73 3.91
CA VAL A 88 12.00 -4.98 3.36
C VAL A 88 12.15 -4.93 1.83
N VAL A 89 11.07 -4.62 1.11
CA VAL A 89 11.06 -4.58 -0.36
C VAL A 89 11.95 -3.44 -0.86
N GLY A 90 11.95 -2.29 -0.18
CA GLY A 90 12.81 -1.16 -0.53
C GLY A 90 14.30 -1.44 -0.35
N ASP A 91 14.69 -2.11 0.74
CA ASP A 91 16.08 -2.55 0.94
C ASP A 91 16.50 -3.58 -0.11
N GLU A 92 15.60 -4.50 -0.47
CA GLU A 92 15.85 -5.48 -1.52
C GLU A 92 16.05 -4.84 -2.89
N GLU A 93 15.19 -3.90 -3.27
CA GLU A 93 15.30 -3.16 -4.52
C GLU A 93 16.60 -2.36 -4.58
N ARG A 94 16.95 -1.62 -3.51
CA ARG A 94 18.22 -0.86 -3.46
C ARG A 94 19.43 -1.76 -3.67
N ARG A 95 19.44 -2.92 -3.02
CA ARG A 95 20.54 -3.90 -3.14
C ARG A 95 20.59 -4.50 -4.54
N ALA A 96 19.44 -4.78 -5.13
CA ALA A 96 19.36 -5.32 -6.47
C ALA A 96 19.77 -4.28 -7.52
N ALA A 97 19.36 -3.02 -7.35
CA ALA A 97 19.76 -1.88 -8.17
C ALA A 97 21.28 -1.67 -8.10
N ALA A 98 21.87 -1.60 -6.89
CA ALA A 98 23.31 -1.42 -6.73
C ALA A 98 24.14 -2.52 -7.41
N LYS A 99 23.63 -3.75 -7.46
CA LYS A 99 24.31 -4.88 -8.14
C LYS A 99 24.15 -4.88 -9.65
N ARG A 100 23.04 -4.34 -10.18
CA ARG A 100 22.65 -4.50 -11.60
C ARG A 100 22.75 -3.22 -12.41
N CYS A 101 22.66 -2.08 -11.75
CA CYS A 101 22.73 -0.75 -12.33
C CYS A 101 23.67 0.11 -11.47
N PRO A 102 24.99 -0.02 -11.67
CA PRO A 102 25.99 0.75 -10.93
C PRO A 102 25.88 2.26 -11.16
N ASP A 103 25.34 2.66 -12.32
CA ASP A 103 25.05 4.05 -12.65
C ASP A 103 23.52 4.30 -12.68
N PRO A 104 22.96 4.97 -11.66
CA PRO A 104 21.54 5.30 -11.59
C PRO A 104 21.05 6.19 -12.72
N ARG A 105 21.94 7.01 -13.31
CA ARG A 105 21.57 8.01 -14.34
C ARG A 105 21.39 7.38 -15.72
N SER A 106 22.02 6.24 -15.97
CA SER A 106 21.88 5.47 -17.21
C SER A 106 20.96 4.25 -17.06
N CYS A 107 20.34 4.08 -15.89
CA CYS A 107 19.44 2.97 -15.64
C CYS A 107 18.16 3.10 -16.49
N ARG A 108 18.03 2.22 -17.49
CA ARG A 108 16.83 2.11 -18.34
C ARG A 108 15.56 1.69 -17.59
N HIS A 109 15.67 1.28 -16.32
CA HIS A 109 14.53 0.94 -15.46
C HIS A 109 14.02 2.14 -14.64
N HIS A 110 14.56 3.35 -14.84
CA HIS A 110 14.07 4.57 -14.22
C HIS A 110 12.72 4.99 -14.85
N SER A 111 11.62 4.90 -14.10
CA SER A 111 10.34 5.51 -14.50
C SER A 111 10.19 6.83 -13.77
N THR A 112 9.95 7.87 -14.53
CA THR A 112 9.58 9.21 -14.06
C THR A 112 8.06 9.36 -13.89
N GLN A 113 7.26 8.30 -14.04
CA GLN A 113 5.81 8.41 -13.82
C GLN A 113 5.47 8.28 -12.34
N PRO A 114 4.77 9.26 -11.74
CA PRO A 114 4.11 9.07 -10.46
C PRO A 114 2.96 8.08 -10.63
N ASP A 115 2.70 7.28 -9.59
CA ASP A 115 1.57 6.36 -9.59
C ASP A 115 0.21 7.11 -9.61
N ILE A 116 -0.88 6.38 -9.87
CA ILE A 116 -2.26 6.88 -9.87
C ILE A 116 -2.66 7.56 -8.54
N PHE A 117 -1.87 7.37 -7.46
CA PHE A 117 -2.14 7.86 -6.12
C PHE A 117 -1.16 8.96 -5.66
N GLY A 118 -0.35 9.51 -6.57
CA GLY A 118 0.56 10.63 -6.27
C GLY A 118 1.74 10.25 -5.38
N GLY A 119 2.03 8.95 -5.24
CA GLY A 119 3.21 8.44 -4.58
C GLY A 119 4.37 8.19 -5.53
N GLN A 120 5.61 8.34 -5.03
CA GLN A 120 6.78 7.81 -5.74
C GLN A 120 6.59 6.31 -5.94
N ASP A 121 6.48 5.90 -7.20
CA ASP A 121 6.52 4.53 -7.69
C ASP A 121 7.46 3.66 -6.84
N TYR A 122 6.94 2.81 -5.95
CA TYR A 122 7.70 1.66 -5.43
C TYR A 122 7.69 0.55 -6.49
N ASN A 123 8.03 0.87 -7.73
CA ASN A 123 8.20 -0.13 -8.78
C ASN A 123 9.58 -0.77 -8.60
N ALA A 124 9.63 -1.86 -7.84
CA ALA A 124 10.86 -2.63 -7.66
C ALA A 124 11.20 -3.39 -8.96
N ARG A 125 11.95 -2.73 -9.84
CA ARG A 125 12.27 -3.24 -11.20
C ARG A 125 13.56 -4.05 -11.24
N HIS A 126 14.34 -4.01 -10.16
CA HIS A 126 15.59 -4.74 -10.07
C HIS A 126 15.45 -6.05 -9.27
N ILE A 127 14.33 -6.31 -8.60
CA ILE A 127 14.09 -7.59 -7.94
C ILE A 127 13.91 -8.70 -8.99
N LYS A 128 14.49 -9.89 -8.75
CA LYS A 128 14.28 -11.08 -9.60
C LYS A 128 13.22 -11.97 -8.94
N PRO A 129 12.45 -12.75 -9.73
CA PRO A 129 11.66 -13.85 -9.22
C PRO A 129 12.47 -14.72 -8.26
N SER A 130 11.95 -14.96 -7.06
CA SER A 130 12.60 -15.78 -6.03
C SER A 130 11.62 -16.75 -5.39
N PHE A 131 12.14 -17.89 -4.92
CA PHE A 131 11.40 -18.89 -4.16
C PHE A 131 12.01 -19.05 -2.77
N SER A 132 11.14 -19.17 -1.75
CA SER A 132 11.48 -19.43 -0.36
C SER A 132 10.51 -20.45 0.21
N ALA A 133 11.00 -21.39 1.04
CA ALA A 133 10.12 -22.27 1.82
C ALA A 133 9.55 -21.56 3.06
N ASP A 134 10.24 -20.53 3.54
CA ASP A 134 9.83 -19.74 4.71
C ASP A 134 8.78 -18.69 4.35
N LEU A 135 7.89 -18.40 5.30
CA LEU A 135 6.92 -17.32 5.23
C LEU A 135 7.63 -15.96 5.39
N GLY A 136 7.41 -15.08 4.43
CA GLY A 136 8.00 -13.75 4.37
C GLY A 136 6.94 -12.66 4.44
N VAL A 137 6.94 -11.78 3.44
CA VAL A 137 6.06 -10.59 3.38
C VAL A 137 4.73 -10.88 2.71
N VAL A 138 4.61 -11.96 1.92
CA VAL A 138 3.43 -12.20 1.08
C VAL A 138 2.16 -12.50 1.89
N PRO A 139 2.13 -13.44 2.86
CA PRO A 139 0.92 -13.70 3.63
C PRO A 139 0.42 -12.49 4.44
N PRO A 140 1.28 -11.75 5.18
CA PRO A 140 0.83 -10.55 5.91
C PRO A 140 0.25 -9.47 4.99
N LEU A 141 0.90 -9.21 3.84
CA LEU A 141 0.40 -8.26 2.86
C LEU A 141 -0.92 -8.72 2.22
N PHE A 142 -1.08 -10.02 1.97
CA PHE A 142 -2.34 -10.56 1.46
C PHE A 142 -3.50 -10.38 2.45
N VAL A 143 -3.25 -10.55 3.76
CA VAL A 143 -4.24 -10.24 4.79
C VAL A 143 -4.62 -8.76 4.74
N VAL A 144 -3.66 -7.84 4.63
CA VAL A 144 -3.96 -6.40 4.49
C VAL A 144 -4.78 -6.14 3.22
N ALA A 145 -4.36 -6.67 2.07
CA ALA A 145 -4.98 -6.48 0.77
C ALA A 145 -6.45 -6.94 0.71
N THR A 146 -6.81 -7.96 1.50
CA THR A 146 -8.17 -8.53 1.50
C THR A 146 -9.03 -8.07 2.68
N LYS A 147 -8.43 -7.71 3.82
CA LYS A 147 -9.14 -7.41 5.08
C LYS A 147 -9.21 -5.94 5.45
N CYS A 148 -8.26 -5.11 5.03
CA CYS A 148 -8.24 -3.69 5.39
C CYS A 148 -9.28 -2.90 4.57
N ARG A 149 -10.18 -2.13 5.19
CA ARG A 149 -11.17 -1.28 4.48
C ARG A 149 -10.67 0.11 4.07
N ASP A 150 -9.48 0.52 4.55
CA ASP A 150 -8.87 1.79 4.17
C ASP A 150 -8.27 1.67 2.76
N PRO A 151 -8.77 2.42 1.76
CA PRO A 151 -8.35 2.25 0.37
C PRO A 151 -6.87 2.45 0.15
N LEU A 152 -6.26 3.42 0.85
CA LEU A 152 -4.83 3.72 0.72
C LEU A 152 -3.96 2.57 1.23
N THR A 153 -4.18 2.15 2.48
CA THR A 153 -3.40 1.06 3.10
C THR A 153 -3.54 -0.23 2.28
N ARG A 154 -4.74 -0.52 1.77
CA ARG A 154 -4.99 -1.68 0.93
C ARG A 154 -4.24 -1.62 -0.40
N ARG A 155 -4.31 -0.49 -1.11
CA ARG A 155 -3.63 -0.29 -2.40
C ARG A 155 -2.11 -0.37 -2.25
N GLN A 156 -1.56 0.18 -1.17
CA GLN A 156 -0.14 0.04 -0.84
C GLN A 156 0.26 -1.43 -0.66
N ALA A 157 -0.54 -2.23 0.07
CA ALA A 157 -0.28 -3.65 0.23
C ALA A 157 -0.30 -4.41 -1.11
N ILE A 158 -1.28 -4.11 -1.98
CA ILE A 158 -1.38 -4.69 -3.32
C ILE A 158 -0.15 -4.31 -4.17
N GLN A 159 0.27 -3.06 -4.13
CA GLN A 159 1.46 -2.60 -4.86
C GLN A 159 2.72 -3.34 -4.41
N LEU A 160 2.94 -3.46 -3.10
CA LEU A 160 4.06 -4.20 -2.53
C LEU A 160 4.06 -5.68 -2.95
N LEU A 161 2.89 -6.32 -3.00
CA LEU A 161 2.75 -7.68 -3.50
C LEU A 161 3.23 -7.78 -4.96
N ARG A 162 2.70 -6.93 -5.85
CA ARG A 162 3.07 -6.92 -7.29
C ARG A 162 4.57 -6.70 -7.52
N THR A 163 5.19 -5.87 -6.69
CA THR A 163 6.58 -5.45 -6.91
C THR A 163 7.58 -6.40 -6.24
N SER A 164 7.14 -7.22 -5.29
CA SER A 164 8.05 -8.12 -4.57
C SER A 164 8.62 -9.25 -5.45
N SER A 165 7.88 -9.74 -6.46
CA SER A 165 8.31 -10.86 -7.33
C SER A 165 8.79 -12.10 -6.54
N ARG A 166 8.02 -12.55 -5.54
CA ARG A 166 8.42 -13.66 -4.65
C ARG A 166 7.36 -14.76 -4.57
N ARG A 167 7.83 -16.00 -4.35
CA ARG A 167 7.01 -17.16 -3.99
C ARG A 167 7.46 -17.76 -2.66
N GLU A 168 6.55 -17.84 -1.70
CA GLU A 168 6.78 -18.29 -0.32
C GLU A 168 5.97 -19.59 -0.08
N GLY A 169 6.56 -20.72 -0.44
CA GLY A 169 5.87 -22.01 -0.50
C GLY A 169 4.68 -21.97 -1.46
N MET A 170 3.46 -22.04 -0.91
CA MET A 170 2.21 -21.95 -1.68
C MET A 170 1.81 -20.51 -2.04
N TRP A 171 2.44 -19.51 -1.43
CA TRP A 171 2.09 -18.10 -1.63
C TRP A 171 2.82 -17.53 -2.82
N ASP A 172 2.10 -17.19 -3.88
CA ASP A 172 2.63 -16.43 -5.01
C ASP A 172 2.23 -14.94 -4.87
N SER A 173 3.22 -14.05 -4.89
CA SER A 173 2.99 -12.61 -4.67
C SER A 173 2.14 -11.94 -5.75
N GLU A 174 2.33 -12.30 -7.02
CA GLU A 174 1.57 -11.74 -8.14
C GLU A 174 0.12 -12.25 -8.11
N LEU A 175 -0.08 -13.55 -7.85
CA LEU A 175 -1.42 -14.09 -7.68
C LEU A 175 -2.13 -13.45 -6.47
N ALA A 176 -1.45 -13.31 -5.33
CA ALA A 176 -1.98 -12.64 -4.14
C ALA A 176 -2.41 -11.20 -4.45
N ALA A 177 -1.62 -10.45 -5.23
CA ALA A 177 -1.98 -9.11 -5.67
C ALA A 177 -3.23 -9.12 -6.56
N ARG A 178 -3.31 -10.01 -7.55
CA ARG A 178 -4.46 -10.12 -8.45
C ARG A 178 -5.75 -10.43 -7.70
N ILE A 179 -5.69 -11.32 -6.71
CA ILE A 179 -6.82 -11.60 -5.81
C ILE A 179 -7.25 -10.33 -5.07
N GLY A 180 -6.30 -9.60 -4.47
CA GLY A 180 -6.58 -8.35 -3.76
C GLY A 180 -7.18 -7.26 -4.65
N MET A 181 -6.70 -7.14 -5.89
CA MET A 181 -7.26 -6.23 -6.89
C MET A 181 -8.69 -6.62 -7.27
N TRP A 182 -8.94 -7.90 -7.53
CA TRP A 182 -10.28 -8.38 -7.87
C TRP A 182 -11.30 -8.13 -6.74
N ILE A 183 -10.92 -8.41 -5.49
CA ILE A 183 -11.76 -8.10 -4.32
C ILE A 183 -12.03 -6.60 -4.24
N THR A 184 -11.00 -5.77 -4.42
CA THR A 184 -11.16 -4.32 -4.39
C THR A 184 -12.12 -3.84 -5.49
N ALA A 185 -12.01 -4.38 -6.71
CA ALA A 185 -12.91 -4.04 -7.80
C ALA A 185 -14.38 -4.41 -7.50
N ILE A 186 -14.63 -5.58 -6.90
CA ILE A 186 -15.98 -5.97 -6.46
C ILE A 186 -16.52 -5.01 -5.40
N GLU A 187 -15.69 -4.66 -4.41
CA GLU A 187 -16.11 -3.83 -3.30
C GLU A 187 -16.28 -2.34 -3.67
N GLU A 188 -15.55 -1.88 -4.68
CA GLU A 188 -15.62 -0.52 -5.22
C GLU A 188 -16.61 -0.38 -6.40
N GLU A 189 -17.20 -1.48 -6.90
CA GLU A 189 -18.26 -1.49 -7.92
C GLU A 189 -19.37 -0.49 -7.53
N ASP A 190 -19.75 0.43 -8.40
CA ASP A 190 -20.75 1.50 -8.18
C ASP A 190 -20.40 2.56 -7.11
N MET A 191 -19.14 2.69 -6.68
CA MET A 191 -18.68 3.85 -5.88
C MET A 191 -18.29 5.06 -6.73
N GLU A 192 -18.14 4.88 -8.05
CA GLU A 192 -17.75 5.89 -9.06
C GLU A 192 -18.90 6.82 -9.50
N GLY A 193 -20.04 6.81 -8.78
CA GLY A 193 -21.27 7.53 -9.15
C GLY A 193 -21.37 8.99 -8.70
N ASP A 194 -20.26 9.71 -8.48
CA ASP A 194 -20.31 11.17 -8.33
C ASP A 194 -19.36 11.80 -9.36
N GLU A 195 -19.94 12.24 -10.47
CA GLU A 195 -19.24 12.85 -11.60
C GLU A 195 -18.28 13.97 -11.13
N PRO A 196 -17.08 14.10 -11.72
CA PRO A 196 -16.30 15.31 -11.54
C PRO A 196 -17.09 16.47 -12.13
N VAL A 197 -17.55 17.39 -11.27
CA VAL A 197 -18.18 18.65 -11.68
C VAL A 197 -17.28 19.31 -12.73
N ARG A 198 -17.69 19.21 -13.99
CA ARG A 198 -17.09 19.96 -15.09
C ARG A 198 -17.19 21.44 -14.73
N PRO A 199 -16.10 22.23 -14.82
CA PRO A 199 -16.20 23.65 -14.55
C PRO A 199 -17.10 24.25 -15.63
N VAL A 200 -18.31 24.65 -15.22
CA VAL A 200 -19.19 25.49 -16.03
C VAL A 200 -18.42 26.77 -16.29
N SER A 201 -17.95 26.93 -17.53
CA SER A 201 -17.40 28.19 -18.02
C SER A 201 -18.53 29.21 -18.01
N SER A 202 -18.63 29.95 -16.91
CA SER A 202 -19.55 31.08 -16.79
C SER A 202 -19.01 32.19 -17.68
N SER A 203 -19.54 32.25 -18.90
CA SER A 203 -19.43 33.38 -19.79
C SER A 203 -20.33 34.49 -19.25
N THR A 204 -19.74 35.45 -18.55
CA THR A 204 -20.39 36.74 -18.33
C THR A 204 -19.63 37.80 -19.14
N SER A 205 -20.14 38.04 -20.34
CA SER A 205 -19.82 39.19 -21.17
C SER A 205 -20.18 40.49 -20.45
N THR A 206 -19.14 41.32 -20.29
CA THR A 206 -19.07 42.75 -20.62
C THR A 206 -20.29 43.66 -20.40
N TYR A 207 -20.11 44.65 -19.52
CA TYR A 207 -20.58 46.02 -19.74
C TYR A 207 -19.45 47.02 -19.38
N SER A 208 -18.98 47.71 -20.43
CA SER A 208 -18.58 49.13 -20.58
C SER A 208 -18.51 50.04 -19.34
N MET A 209 -17.70 51.09 -19.22
CA MET A 209 -16.83 51.89 -20.09
C MET A 209 -16.10 52.90 -19.17
N ALA A 210 -14.84 53.25 -19.46
CA ALA A 210 -14.34 54.64 -19.51
C ALA A 210 -12.80 54.66 -19.60
N SER A 211 -12.28 55.13 -20.74
CA SER A 211 -10.97 55.78 -20.82
C SER A 211 -11.12 57.27 -20.48
N PRO A 212 -10.02 57.99 -20.16
CA PRO A 212 -9.34 58.69 -21.25
C PRO A 212 -7.79 58.75 -21.17
N VAL A 213 -7.18 58.58 -22.34
CA VAL A 213 -6.15 59.44 -22.97
C VAL A 213 -4.69 59.49 -22.44
N SER A 214 -3.78 59.10 -23.36
CA SER A 214 -2.38 59.52 -23.66
C SER A 214 -1.32 59.45 -22.55
N THR A 215 -0.15 58.82 -22.78
CA THR A 215 0.89 59.35 -23.70
C THR A 215 1.93 58.28 -24.01
N ARG A 216 2.39 58.23 -25.27
CA ARG A 216 3.53 57.44 -25.75
C ARG A 216 4.86 58.03 -25.25
N TYR A 217 5.76 57.20 -24.74
CA TYR A 217 7.20 57.38 -24.98
C TYR A 217 7.88 56.02 -25.16
N SER A 218 8.69 55.96 -26.20
CA SER A 218 9.61 54.90 -26.57
C SER A 218 11.01 55.42 -26.31
N MET A 219 11.88 54.67 -25.61
CA MET A 219 13.33 54.82 -25.71
C MET A 219 14.05 53.49 -25.43
N ASN A 220 15.12 53.30 -26.19
CA ASN A 220 15.94 52.11 -26.35
C ASN A 220 17.05 51.94 -25.28
N SER A 221 17.48 50.67 -25.12
CA SER A 221 18.88 50.20 -24.98
C SER A 221 19.60 50.29 -23.60
N PRO A 222 20.76 49.63 -23.39
CA PRO A 222 20.87 48.20 -23.08
C PRO A 222 21.93 47.85 -21.99
N GLY A 223 21.94 46.59 -21.55
CA GLY A 223 23.17 45.92 -21.08
C GLY A 223 23.35 45.78 -19.56
N ALA A 224 23.61 44.55 -19.13
CA ALA A 224 24.77 44.20 -18.32
C ALA A 224 24.76 42.69 -18.07
N TYR A 225 25.71 42.02 -18.70
CA TYR A 225 26.11 40.64 -18.41
C TYR A 225 26.86 40.64 -17.07
N SER A 226 26.54 39.69 -16.19
CA SER A 226 27.36 39.38 -15.02
C SER A 226 27.37 37.88 -14.81
N ASN A 227 28.51 37.28 -15.16
CA ASN A 227 28.93 35.93 -14.83
C ASN A 227 28.84 35.71 -13.30
N GLY A 228 28.26 34.58 -12.89
CA GLY A 228 28.30 34.09 -11.52
C GLY A 228 28.50 32.58 -11.54
N SER A 229 29.72 32.17 -11.26
CA SER A 229 30.22 30.79 -11.18
C SER A 229 29.35 29.92 -10.26
N ALA A 230 28.97 28.73 -10.73
CA ALA A 230 28.40 27.70 -9.89
C ALA A 230 29.53 26.91 -9.23
N ASP A 231 29.92 27.32 -8.03
CA ASP A 231 30.78 26.52 -7.16
C ASP A 231 29.99 25.32 -6.64
N LEU A 232 30.52 24.15 -6.96
CA LEU A 232 30.18 22.86 -6.38
C LEU A 232 30.53 22.89 -4.90
N VAL A 233 29.50 22.89 -4.05
CA VAL A 233 29.67 22.52 -2.64
C VAL A 233 29.12 21.11 -2.48
N ASP A 234 30.03 20.18 -2.73
CA ASP A 234 30.03 18.84 -2.16
C ASP A 234 30.18 18.96 -0.61
N ASP A 235 29.81 17.91 0.11
CA ASP A 235 29.83 17.78 1.59
C ASP A 235 28.58 18.25 2.37
N LEU A 236 27.46 17.56 2.15
CA LEU A 236 26.49 17.31 3.22
C LEU A 236 26.38 15.80 3.47
N PRO A 237 26.79 15.28 4.64
CA PRO A 237 26.75 13.84 4.91
C PRO A 237 25.30 13.37 4.99
N LEU A 238 24.88 12.57 4.01
CA LEU A 238 23.61 11.86 4.04
C LEU A 238 23.64 10.82 5.17
N GLY A 239 23.09 11.20 6.33
CA GLY A 239 22.91 10.28 7.46
C GLY A 239 22.05 9.07 7.10
N PRO A 240 22.21 7.93 7.80
CA PRO A 240 21.47 6.71 7.49
C PRO A 240 20.04 6.82 8.05
N GLY A 241 19.07 7.20 7.21
CA GLY A 241 17.66 7.21 7.63
C GLY A 241 16.78 8.21 6.91
N GLY A 242 16.67 8.11 5.58
CA GLY A 242 15.68 8.84 4.80
C GLY A 242 14.30 8.19 4.91
N ASN A 243 13.56 8.49 5.97
CA ASN A 243 12.19 8.01 6.17
C ASN A 243 11.25 8.78 5.23
N ALA A 244 10.72 8.14 4.18
CA ALA A 244 9.57 8.68 3.46
C ALA A 244 8.34 8.56 4.38
N ARG A 245 8.10 9.61 5.17
CA ARG A 245 6.97 9.72 6.10
C ARG A 245 5.70 9.97 5.30
N TRP A 246 5.01 8.91 4.88
CA TRP A 246 3.71 8.95 4.18
C TRP A 246 2.53 9.53 5.01
N GLY A 247 2.81 10.29 6.07
CA GLY A 247 1.81 10.68 7.06
C GLY A 247 2.11 11.97 7.82
N SER A 248 2.80 12.95 7.22
CA SER A 248 2.89 14.27 7.84
C SER A 248 2.59 15.36 6.86
N GLY A 249 1.34 15.82 6.91
CA GLY A 249 1.02 17.18 6.52
C GLY A 249 1.99 18.12 7.22
N ARG A 250 2.62 19.00 6.42
CA ARG A 250 3.36 20.14 6.93
C ARG A 250 2.46 20.93 7.86
N GLY A 251 2.89 21.10 9.11
CA GLY A 251 2.31 22.07 10.02
C GLY A 251 2.55 23.49 9.49
N GLU A 252 1.44 24.19 9.26
CA GLU A 252 1.16 25.57 9.65
C GLU A 252 2.28 26.62 9.47
N ASN A 253 2.28 27.27 8.30
CA ASN A 253 2.07 28.72 8.19
C ASN A 253 2.02 29.11 6.71
N GLY A 254 0.84 29.54 6.25
CA GLY A 254 0.63 30.01 4.87
C GLY A 254 -0.81 29.81 4.42
N SER A 255 -1.63 30.84 4.61
CA SER A 255 -3.03 30.92 4.20
C SER A 255 -3.18 30.85 2.67
N ILE A 256 -3.64 29.72 2.12
CA ILE A 256 -4.24 29.63 0.76
C ILE A 256 -5.38 28.58 0.78
N SER A 257 -6.50 28.96 0.16
CA SER A 257 -7.84 28.36 0.07
C SER A 257 -7.94 26.87 -0.36
N PRO A 258 -9.09 26.20 -0.16
CA PRO A 258 -9.19 24.74 -0.15
C PRO A 258 -9.35 24.18 -1.56
N VAL A 259 -8.33 23.46 -2.03
CA VAL A 259 -8.48 22.51 -3.14
C VAL A 259 -8.88 21.16 -2.53
N GLY A 260 -9.92 20.55 -3.09
CA GLY A 260 -10.71 19.46 -2.54
C GLY A 260 -9.91 18.35 -1.86
N ARG A 261 -10.19 18.16 -0.57
CA ARG A 261 -9.84 16.95 0.16
C ARG A 261 -10.65 15.82 -0.46
N VAL A 262 -10.01 14.94 -1.24
CA VAL A 262 -10.64 13.68 -1.67
C VAL A 262 -11.08 12.95 -0.39
N GLU A 263 -12.39 12.94 -0.14
CA GLU A 263 -12.93 12.25 1.02
C GLU A 263 -12.59 10.77 0.89
N LYS A 264 -11.90 10.23 1.89
CA LYS A 264 -11.54 8.81 1.95
C LYS A 264 -12.81 8.01 2.19
N LYS A 265 -13.49 7.61 1.11
CA LYS A 265 -14.71 6.81 1.17
C LYS A 265 -14.34 5.37 1.56
N THR A 266 -14.39 5.07 2.85
CA THR A 266 -14.23 3.69 3.37
C THR A 266 -15.33 2.81 2.80
N ILE A 267 -14.99 1.58 2.42
CA ILE A 267 -15.91 0.64 1.76
C ILE A 267 -17.08 0.29 2.69
N PRO A 268 -18.35 0.53 2.29
CA PRO A 268 -19.53 0.24 3.10
C PRO A 268 -19.65 -1.25 3.49
N ALA A 269 -20.31 -1.54 4.61
CA ALA A 269 -20.44 -2.91 5.13
C ALA A 269 -21.18 -3.84 4.16
N GLU A 270 -22.12 -3.30 3.40
CA GLU A 270 -22.97 -4.02 2.45
C GLU A 270 -22.15 -4.52 1.25
N LYS A 271 -21.08 -3.81 0.88
CA LYS A 271 -20.20 -4.18 -0.23
C LYS A 271 -19.08 -5.14 0.19
N ARG A 272 -18.82 -5.30 1.50
CA ARG A 272 -17.73 -6.17 1.99
C ARG A 272 -17.96 -7.64 1.64
N VAL A 273 -16.91 -8.25 1.09
CA VAL A 273 -16.87 -9.67 0.72
C VAL A 273 -15.69 -10.38 1.39
N MET A 274 -15.84 -11.69 1.59
CA MET A 274 -14.81 -12.56 2.15
C MET A 274 -14.40 -13.60 1.11
N VAL A 275 -13.10 -13.84 0.95
CA VAL A 275 -12.59 -15.00 0.20
C VAL A 275 -13.03 -16.28 0.90
N ARG A 276 -13.81 -17.11 0.20
CA ARG A 276 -14.39 -18.37 0.70
C ARG A 276 -13.53 -19.56 0.29
N ALA A 277 -13.12 -19.60 -0.97
CA ALA A 277 -12.28 -20.65 -1.52
C ALA A 277 -11.34 -20.08 -2.59
N VAL A 278 -10.17 -20.71 -2.68
CA VAL A 278 -9.22 -20.56 -3.77
C VAL A 278 -8.84 -21.96 -4.21
N GLU A 279 -9.39 -22.40 -5.33
CA GLU A 279 -9.14 -23.73 -5.87
C GLU A 279 -8.07 -23.63 -6.95
N PHE A 280 -6.96 -24.34 -6.77
CA PHE A 280 -5.84 -24.30 -7.69
C PHE A 280 -5.86 -25.53 -8.60
N ASP A 281 -5.93 -25.30 -9.90
CA ASP A 281 -5.57 -26.29 -10.91
C ASP A 281 -4.12 -26.05 -11.34
N LEU A 282 -3.21 -26.84 -10.77
CA LEU A 282 -1.78 -26.74 -11.08
C LEU A 282 -1.43 -27.25 -12.48
N ARG A 283 -2.27 -28.11 -13.08
CA ARG A 283 -2.04 -28.66 -14.41
C ARG A 283 -2.38 -27.63 -15.47
N GLU A 284 -3.56 -27.01 -15.33
CA GLU A 284 -4.01 -25.95 -16.23
C GLU A 284 -3.40 -24.59 -15.92
N ARG A 285 -2.72 -24.46 -14.77
CA ARG A 285 -2.14 -23.20 -14.28
C ARG A 285 -3.21 -22.13 -14.06
N THR A 286 -4.30 -22.53 -13.40
CA THR A 286 -5.45 -21.66 -13.15
C THR A 286 -5.92 -21.75 -11.71
N ALA A 287 -6.49 -20.68 -11.18
CA ALA A 287 -7.15 -20.66 -9.89
C ALA A 287 -8.57 -20.13 -10.02
N THR A 288 -9.51 -20.88 -9.46
CA THR A 288 -10.89 -20.44 -9.30
C THR A 288 -11.05 -19.82 -7.93
N LEU A 289 -11.37 -18.54 -7.91
CA LEU A 289 -11.60 -17.76 -6.70
C LEU A 289 -13.09 -17.62 -6.45
N GLN A 290 -13.49 -17.86 -5.21
CA GLN A 290 -14.86 -17.62 -4.77
C GLN A 290 -14.84 -16.67 -3.57
N CYS A 291 -15.60 -15.58 -3.67
CA CYS A 291 -15.90 -14.72 -2.52
C CYS A 291 -17.39 -14.81 -2.18
N GLY A 292 -17.75 -14.39 -0.97
CA GLY A 292 -19.12 -14.39 -0.47
C GLY A 292 -19.25 -13.72 0.88
N THR A 293 -20.35 -13.97 1.56
CA THR A 293 -20.67 -13.45 2.88
C THR A 293 -19.96 -14.25 3.97
N ARG A 294 -19.41 -13.55 4.97
CA ARG A 294 -18.74 -14.19 6.13
C ARG A 294 -19.73 -14.98 6.98
N GLU A 295 -20.89 -14.38 7.27
CA GLU A 295 -21.95 -14.90 8.15
C GLU A 295 -23.02 -15.71 7.37
N LEU A 296 -22.61 -16.61 6.47
CA LEU A 296 -23.61 -17.44 5.80
C LEU A 296 -24.18 -18.49 6.77
N ILE A 297 -25.48 -18.40 7.05
CA ILE A 297 -26.21 -19.45 7.77
C ILE A 297 -26.22 -20.71 6.90
N PRO A 298 -25.81 -21.88 7.41
CA PRO A 298 -25.84 -23.12 6.64
C PRO A 298 -27.22 -23.38 6.03
N GLY A 299 -27.28 -23.59 4.71
CA GLY A 299 -28.52 -23.83 3.97
C GLY A 299 -29.17 -22.60 3.32
N MET A 300 -28.69 -21.38 3.62
CA MET A 300 -29.17 -20.16 2.97
C MET A 300 -28.35 -19.81 1.70
N PRO A 301 -28.97 -19.30 0.63
CA PRO A 301 -28.24 -18.84 -0.55
C PRO A 301 -27.43 -17.57 -0.23
N ASP A 302 -26.17 -17.53 -0.68
CA ASP A 302 -25.29 -16.37 -0.51
C ASP A 302 -25.37 -15.43 -1.70
N LEU A 303 -26.13 -14.33 -1.52
CA LEU A 303 -26.38 -13.32 -2.55
C LEU A 303 -25.11 -12.52 -2.94
N LYS A 304 -24.04 -12.60 -2.15
CA LYS A 304 -22.75 -11.94 -2.46
C LYS A 304 -21.75 -12.86 -3.14
N THR A 305 -22.17 -14.07 -3.52
CA THR A 305 -21.27 -15.01 -4.19
C THR A 305 -20.81 -14.45 -5.52
N ARG A 306 -19.50 -14.26 -5.68
CA ARG A 306 -18.87 -13.99 -6.98
C ARG A 306 -17.75 -15.00 -7.17
N VAL A 307 -17.58 -15.43 -8.42
CA VAL A 307 -16.55 -16.37 -8.84
C VAL A 307 -15.75 -15.75 -9.97
N THR A 308 -14.43 -15.87 -9.93
CA THR A 308 -13.56 -15.54 -11.06
C THR A 308 -12.51 -16.62 -11.27
N ARG A 309 -12.04 -16.75 -12.51
CA ARG A 309 -10.91 -17.62 -12.88
C ARG A 309 -9.70 -16.74 -13.18
N ILE A 310 -8.57 -17.05 -12.57
CA ILE A 310 -7.28 -16.41 -12.85
C ILE A 310 -6.36 -17.42 -13.48
N ASP A 311 -5.85 -17.11 -14.67
CA ASP A 311 -4.87 -17.94 -15.37
C ASP A 311 -3.46 -17.35 -15.20
N TRP A 312 -2.45 -18.20 -15.00
CA TRP A 312 -1.02 -17.83 -14.98
C TRP A 312 -0.19 -18.57 -16.04
N ALA A 313 -0.84 -19.00 -17.13
CA ALA A 313 -0.16 -19.63 -18.27
C ALA A 313 0.78 -18.69 -19.05
N ASN A 314 0.62 -17.36 -18.90
CA ASN A 314 1.37 -16.32 -19.63
C ASN A 314 2.25 -15.43 -18.72
N LEU A 315 2.68 -15.93 -17.55
CA LEU A 315 3.68 -15.26 -16.69
C LEU A 315 5.11 -15.68 -17.06
#